data_AF-A0A7C4QS90-F1
#
_entry.id   AF-A0A7C4QS90-F1
#
_cell.length_a   1.000
_cell.length_b   1.000
_cell.length_c   1.000
_cell.angle_alpha   90.00
_cell.angle_beta   90.00
_cell.angle_gamma   90.00
#
_symmetry.space_group_name_H-M   'P 1'
#
loop_
_entity.id
_entity.type
_entity.pdbx_description
1 polymer ?
#
loop_
_entity_poly.entity_id
_entity_poly.type
_entity_poly.pdbx_seq_one_letter_code
_entity_poly.pdbx_strand_id
1 'polypeptide(L)'
;MMTYPRCLVVAAAGLAGWSLAGCGGPSQEYKPAAQVSTPPEEAHHGHEHARGPHGGSLIELGEDEFHAELVVDGKSHALRIYLLGPDGTSPAGVAAETVAIALSESQSLTLQPQEGTPDAYQVVDEKAVHEIVEDGFLHATLTVKLGEKTYSAELDIHFDEDDHAGHDHGEKGHAPAAQPADSAAADQDKP
;
A
#
# COMPACT_ATOMS: atom_id res chain seq x y z
N MET A 1 -38.54 -23.33 -24.14
CA MET A 1 -39.93 -23.44 -23.67
C MET A 1 -39.95 -24.35 -22.46
N MET A 2 -40.10 -23.81 -21.26
CA MET A 2 -40.41 -24.58 -20.05
C MET A 2 -41.23 -23.67 -19.13
N THR A 3 -42.51 -23.97 -19.06
CA THR A 3 -43.58 -23.20 -18.41
C THR A 3 -43.72 -23.64 -16.96
N TYR A 4 -43.74 -22.71 -16.01
CA TYR A 4 -44.20 -22.95 -14.64
C TYR A 4 -45.44 -22.11 -14.32
N PRO A 5 -46.46 -22.68 -13.65
CA PRO A 5 -47.77 -22.07 -13.48
C PRO A 5 -47.80 -21.06 -12.33
N ARG A 6 -48.62 -20.04 -12.55
CA ARG A 6 -49.01 -18.98 -11.63
C ARG A 6 -49.89 -19.56 -10.51
N CYS A 7 -49.53 -19.32 -9.25
CA CYS A 7 -50.45 -19.47 -8.13
C CYS A 7 -51.15 -18.15 -7.82
N LEU A 8 -52.42 -18.32 -7.52
CA LEU A 8 -53.53 -17.40 -7.51
C LEU A 8 -53.44 -16.33 -6.40
N VAL A 9 -53.92 -15.14 -6.74
CA VAL A 9 -54.25 -14.00 -5.87
C VAL A 9 -55.42 -14.35 -4.95
N VAL A 10 -55.36 -13.95 -3.67
CA VAL A 10 -56.57 -13.63 -2.88
C VAL A 10 -56.38 -12.25 -2.26
N ALA A 11 -57.19 -11.31 -2.74
CA ALA A 11 -57.36 -9.97 -2.18
C ALA A 11 -58.43 -10.01 -1.08
N ALA A 12 -58.21 -9.23 -0.01
CA ALA A 12 -59.27 -8.81 0.89
C ALA A 12 -59.08 -7.31 1.18
N ALA A 13 -60.12 -6.55 0.83
CA ALA A 13 -60.22 -5.09 0.94
C ALA A 13 -61.13 -4.70 2.11
N GLY A 14 -60.86 -3.51 2.68
CA GLY A 14 -61.72 -2.78 3.63
C GLY A 14 -60.87 -2.19 4.77
N LEU A 15 -60.93 -0.92 5.17
CA LEU A 15 -61.93 0.15 5.01
C LEU A 15 -61.25 1.54 5.21
N ALA A 16 -61.98 2.56 4.77
CA ALA A 16 -61.67 3.99 4.62
C ALA A 16 -61.25 4.79 5.88
N GLY A 17 -60.66 5.99 5.66
CA GLY A 17 -60.72 7.08 6.64
C GLY A 17 -59.79 8.30 6.46
N TRP A 18 -60.24 9.28 5.68
CA TRP A 18 -60.05 10.76 5.74
C TRP A 18 -58.70 11.51 5.82
N SER A 19 -58.70 12.58 5.02
CA SER A 19 -57.74 13.64 4.71
C SER A 19 -57.30 14.53 5.87
N LEU A 20 -56.16 15.23 5.72
CA LEU A 20 -56.02 16.69 5.89
C LEU A 20 -54.70 17.18 5.26
N ALA A 21 -54.74 18.37 4.68
CA ALA A 21 -53.62 19.05 4.03
C ALA A 21 -52.52 19.47 5.03
N GLY A 22 -51.26 19.44 4.59
CA GLY A 22 -50.12 20.03 5.29
C GLY A 22 -49.02 20.44 4.30
N CYS A 23 -48.84 21.75 4.14
CA CYS A 23 -47.80 22.39 3.35
C CYS A 23 -46.69 22.87 4.30
N GLY A 24 -45.41 22.56 4.04
CA GLY A 24 -44.25 23.32 4.55
C GLY A 24 -43.35 22.69 5.65
N GLY A 25 -42.19 22.16 5.23
CA GLY A 25 -40.92 21.99 5.99
C GLY A 25 -40.88 20.90 7.09
N PRO A 26 -39.70 20.39 7.54
CA PRO A 26 -38.35 20.96 7.44
C PRO A 26 -37.23 20.01 6.92
N SER A 27 -36.07 20.62 6.64
CA SER A 27 -34.69 20.11 6.69
C SER A 27 -34.39 18.65 6.34
N GLN A 28 -33.57 18.47 5.29
CA GLN A 28 -32.70 17.30 5.19
C GLN A 28 -31.91 17.14 6.50
N GLU A 29 -32.19 16.06 7.23
CA GLU A 29 -31.43 15.67 8.40
C GLU A 29 -30.03 15.29 7.95
N TYR A 30 -29.09 16.24 8.06
CA TYR A 30 -27.68 15.97 7.87
C TYR A 30 -27.23 15.04 8.99
N LYS A 31 -26.97 13.79 8.66
CA LYS A 31 -26.38 12.85 9.61
C LYS A 31 -25.05 13.43 10.11
N PRO A 32 -24.80 13.46 11.43
CA PRO A 32 -23.50 13.86 11.94
C PRO A 32 -22.42 12.92 11.39
N ALA A 33 -21.20 13.44 11.21
CA ALA A 33 -20.01 12.78 10.67
C ALA A 33 -19.49 11.58 11.50
N ALA A 34 -20.33 10.97 12.34
CA ALA A 34 -20.05 9.78 13.14
C ALA A 34 -20.37 8.46 12.41
N GLN A 35 -20.65 8.50 11.09
CA GLN A 35 -20.86 7.30 10.25
C GLN A 35 -19.88 7.21 9.08
N VAL A 36 -18.78 7.98 9.13
CA VAL A 36 -17.59 7.62 8.36
C VAL A 36 -16.80 6.70 9.28
N SER A 37 -16.73 5.42 8.94
CA SER A 37 -15.67 4.57 9.50
C SER A 37 -14.37 5.22 9.07
N THR A 38 -13.77 5.98 9.98
CA THR A 38 -12.36 6.32 9.91
C THR A 38 -11.63 4.98 9.75
N PRO A 39 -10.77 4.82 8.72
CA PRO A 39 -9.80 3.73 8.72
C PRO A 39 -9.11 3.72 10.09
N PRO A 40 -8.78 2.55 10.64
CA PRO A 40 -7.94 2.48 11.83
C PRO A 40 -6.71 3.37 11.61
N GLU A 41 -6.42 4.24 12.57
CA GLU A 41 -5.16 4.95 12.64
C GLU A 41 -4.10 3.89 12.98
N GLU A 42 -3.55 3.24 11.94
CA GLU A 42 -2.50 2.24 12.07
C GLU A 42 -1.22 2.95 12.49
N ALA A 43 -0.56 2.38 13.50
CA ALA A 43 0.57 3.01 14.16
C ALA A 43 1.71 3.26 13.17
N HIS A 44 2.00 4.53 12.89
CA HIS A 44 3.20 4.96 12.18
C HIS A 44 4.43 4.73 13.07
N HIS A 45 4.91 3.50 13.06
CA HIS A 45 6.25 3.18 13.50
C HIS A 45 7.11 2.99 12.25
N GLY A 46 8.18 3.77 12.12
CA GLY A 46 9.19 3.60 11.08
C GLY A 46 9.87 2.24 11.23
N HIS A 47 9.27 1.23 10.61
CA HIS A 47 9.67 -0.16 10.68
C HIS A 47 10.08 -0.63 9.29
N GLU A 48 11.27 -1.21 9.26
CA GLU A 48 11.72 -2.04 8.14
C GLU A 48 10.67 -3.13 7.91
N HIS A 49 10.12 -3.19 6.70
CA HIS A 49 9.15 -4.21 6.32
C HIS A 49 9.84 -5.58 6.30
N ALA A 50 9.22 -6.59 6.92
CA ALA A 50 9.73 -7.95 6.83
C ALA A 50 9.80 -8.41 5.37
N ARG A 51 10.77 -9.27 5.04
CA ARG A 51 10.89 -9.83 3.68
C ARG A 51 10.00 -11.06 3.51
N GLY A 52 9.28 -11.10 2.40
CA GLY A 52 8.44 -12.24 2.01
C GLY A 52 9.19 -13.33 1.23
N PRO A 53 8.49 -14.44 0.90
CA PRO A 53 9.05 -15.60 0.21
C PRO A 53 9.53 -15.34 -1.23
N HIS A 54 9.08 -14.26 -1.87
CA HIS A 54 9.49 -13.84 -3.21
C HIS A 54 10.57 -12.74 -3.19
N GLY A 55 11.10 -12.41 -2.01
CA GLY A 55 12.14 -11.39 -1.81
C GLY A 55 11.62 -9.96 -1.79
N GLY A 56 10.31 -9.76 -1.72
CA GLY A 56 9.64 -8.47 -1.61
C GLY A 56 9.40 -8.03 -0.17
N SER A 57 8.75 -6.87 -0.02
CA SER A 57 8.33 -6.34 1.27
C SER A 57 6.96 -6.88 1.65
N LEU A 58 6.84 -7.42 2.87
CA LEU A 58 5.61 -7.97 3.41
C LEU A 58 4.74 -6.87 4.02
N ILE A 59 3.44 -6.90 3.74
CA ILE A 59 2.45 -5.90 4.09
C ILE A 59 1.28 -6.62 4.74
N GLU A 60 0.96 -6.27 5.97
CA GLU A 60 -0.17 -6.83 6.72
C GLU A 60 -1.50 -6.27 6.18
N LEU A 61 -2.52 -7.11 6.05
CA LEU A 61 -3.85 -6.72 5.55
C LEU A 61 -4.94 -7.22 6.50
N GLY A 62 -5.68 -6.26 7.07
CA GLY A 62 -6.86 -6.55 7.88
C GLY A 62 -6.56 -7.35 9.15
N GLU A 63 -5.69 -6.81 10.00
CA GLU A 63 -5.29 -7.44 11.28
C GLU A 63 -4.69 -8.84 11.06
N ASP A 64 -3.73 -8.96 10.14
CA ASP A 64 -3.05 -10.22 9.76
C ASP A 64 -3.97 -11.33 9.19
N GLU A 65 -5.21 -11.00 8.78
CA GLU A 65 -6.08 -11.96 8.09
C GLU A 65 -5.42 -12.43 6.77
N PHE A 66 -4.72 -11.51 6.12
CA PHE A 66 -3.89 -11.76 4.94
C PHE A 66 -2.61 -10.95 5.00
N HIS A 67 -1.65 -11.33 4.17
CA HIS A 67 -0.51 -10.49 3.86
C HIS A 67 -0.44 -10.27 2.34
N ALA A 68 0.13 -9.15 1.94
CA ALA A 68 0.60 -8.93 0.58
C ALA A 68 2.12 -8.85 0.58
N GLU A 69 2.76 -9.39 -0.44
CA GLU A 69 4.18 -9.17 -0.69
C GLU A 69 4.35 -8.33 -1.95
N LEU A 70 4.95 -7.15 -1.80
CA LEU A 70 5.31 -6.29 -2.92
C LEU A 70 6.73 -6.57 -3.40
N VAL A 71 6.86 -6.89 -4.69
CA VAL A 71 8.14 -6.98 -5.39
C VAL A 71 8.21 -5.89 -6.45
N VAL A 72 9.26 -5.06 -6.37
CA VAL A 72 9.63 -4.08 -7.41
C VAL A 72 10.76 -4.66 -8.24
N ASP A 73 10.56 -4.82 -9.54
CA ASP A 73 11.55 -5.34 -10.47
C ASP A 73 11.95 -4.27 -11.48
N GLY A 74 13.06 -3.58 -11.19
CA GLY A 74 13.60 -2.52 -12.05
C GLY A 74 14.09 -3.00 -13.40
N LYS A 75 14.36 -4.31 -13.59
CA LYS A 75 14.84 -4.86 -14.87
C LYS A 75 13.71 -5.13 -15.85
N SER A 76 12.59 -5.66 -15.33
CA SER A 76 11.40 -5.91 -16.15
C SER A 76 10.37 -4.79 -16.10
N HIS A 77 10.66 -3.71 -15.36
CA HIS A 77 9.76 -2.59 -15.13
C HIS A 77 8.41 -3.02 -14.56
N ALA A 78 8.42 -4.00 -13.66
CA ALA A 78 7.23 -4.62 -13.13
C ALA A 78 7.07 -4.39 -11.63
N LEU A 79 5.84 -4.09 -11.21
CA LEU A 79 5.39 -4.24 -9.83
C LEU A 79 4.60 -5.53 -9.73
N ARG A 80 4.88 -6.34 -8.70
CA ARG A 80 4.13 -7.56 -8.41
C ARG A 80 3.62 -7.56 -6.98
N ILE A 81 2.40 -8.03 -6.80
CA ILE A 81 1.79 -8.31 -5.51
C ILE A 81 1.49 -9.81 -5.45
N TYR A 82 1.97 -10.48 -4.42
CA TYR A 82 1.56 -11.84 -4.05
C TYR A 82 0.65 -11.76 -2.82
N LEU A 83 -0.53 -12.36 -2.90
CA LEU A 83 -1.43 -12.50 -1.75
C LEU A 83 -1.09 -13.76 -0.98
N LEU A 84 -0.73 -13.57 0.28
CA LEU A 84 -0.32 -14.61 1.20
C LEU A 84 -1.34 -14.75 2.33
N GLY A 85 -1.36 -15.93 2.94
CA GLY A 85 -2.22 -16.22 4.08
C GLY A 85 -1.77 -15.54 5.37
N PRO A 86 -2.39 -15.89 6.51
CA PRO A 86 -2.07 -15.32 7.82
C PRO A 86 -0.64 -15.58 8.32
N ASP A 87 0.09 -16.50 7.70
CA ASP A 87 1.48 -16.82 8.06
C ASP A 87 2.51 -15.98 7.30
N GLY A 88 2.07 -15.06 6.43
CA GLY A 88 2.92 -14.21 5.61
C GLY A 88 3.82 -14.97 4.64
N THR A 89 3.57 -16.25 4.39
CA THR A 89 4.47 -17.13 3.63
C THR A 89 3.73 -18.02 2.64
N SER A 90 2.60 -18.61 3.04
CA SER A 90 1.82 -19.51 2.20
C SER A 90 0.94 -18.71 1.23
N PRO A 91 0.75 -19.15 -0.02
CA PRO A 91 -0.23 -18.55 -0.93
C PRO A 91 -1.61 -18.46 -0.28
N ALA A 92 -2.30 -17.33 -0.44
CA ALA A 92 -3.64 -17.14 0.12
C ALA A 92 -4.68 -18.10 -0.48
N GLY A 93 -4.43 -18.59 -1.71
CA GLY A 93 -5.32 -19.52 -2.41
C GLY A 93 -6.66 -18.91 -2.82
N VAL A 94 -6.79 -17.58 -2.77
CA VAL A 94 -7.97 -16.82 -3.15
C VAL A 94 -7.61 -15.80 -4.23
N ALA A 95 -8.52 -15.61 -5.18
CA ALA A 95 -8.38 -14.58 -6.20
C ALA A 95 -9.05 -13.28 -5.72
N ALA A 96 -8.35 -12.17 -5.86
CA ALA A 96 -8.87 -10.84 -5.69
C ALA A 96 -9.66 -10.38 -6.91
N GLU A 97 -10.74 -9.65 -6.64
CA GLU A 97 -11.51 -8.95 -7.67
C GLU A 97 -10.75 -7.73 -8.20
N THR A 98 -9.93 -7.11 -7.34
CA THR A 98 -9.13 -5.93 -7.68
C THR A 98 -7.89 -5.86 -6.80
N VAL A 99 -6.76 -5.52 -7.41
CA VAL A 99 -5.52 -5.15 -6.74
C VAL A 99 -5.03 -3.86 -7.37
N ALA A 100 -4.88 -2.80 -6.57
CA ALA A 100 -4.45 -1.50 -7.05
C ALA A 100 -3.46 -0.84 -6.08
N ILE A 101 -2.52 -0.09 -6.62
CA ILE A 101 -1.56 0.73 -5.87
C ILE A 101 -1.81 2.18 -6.27
N ALA A 102 -2.19 3.02 -5.31
CA ALA A 102 -2.28 4.47 -5.49
C ALA A 102 -0.95 5.12 -5.12
N LEU A 103 -0.21 5.61 -6.12
CA LEU A 103 1.07 6.31 -5.92
C LEU A 103 0.86 7.77 -5.51
N SER A 104 -0.28 8.35 -5.88
CA SER A 104 -0.75 9.66 -5.43
C SER A 104 -2.26 9.77 -5.67
N GLU A 105 -2.88 10.87 -5.25
CA GLU A 105 -4.28 11.21 -5.55
C GLU A 105 -4.64 11.15 -7.05
N SER A 106 -3.65 11.36 -7.93
CA SER A 106 -3.85 11.44 -9.39
C SER A 106 -3.28 10.27 -10.18
N GLN A 107 -2.53 9.37 -9.53
CA GLN A 107 -1.82 8.27 -10.18
C GLN A 107 -2.09 6.97 -9.43
N SER A 108 -2.75 6.03 -10.11
CA SER A 108 -3.01 4.68 -9.60
C SER A 108 -2.71 3.64 -10.67
N LEU A 109 -2.16 2.52 -10.23
CA LEU A 109 -1.85 1.36 -11.05
C LEU A 109 -2.75 0.20 -10.64
N THR A 110 -3.51 -0.34 -11.58
CA THR A 110 -4.30 -1.57 -11.37
C THR A 110 -3.52 -2.77 -11.87
N LEU A 111 -3.25 -3.72 -10.98
CA LEU A 111 -2.49 -4.92 -11.29
C LEU A 111 -3.40 -5.99 -11.87
N GLN A 112 -2.88 -6.72 -12.85
CA GLN A 112 -3.59 -7.80 -13.54
C GLN A 112 -3.18 -9.15 -12.95
N PRO A 113 -4.09 -10.13 -12.85
CA PRO A 113 -3.73 -11.48 -12.43
C PRO A 113 -2.64 -12.08 -13.32
N GLN A 114 -1.69 -12.79 -12.71
CA GLN A 114 -0.69 -13.56 -13.44
C GLN A 114 -1.29 -14.90 -13.88
N GLU A 115 -1.05 -15.29 -15.13
CA GLU A 115 -1.57 -16.55 -15.65
C GLU A 115 -1.07 -17.76 -14.84
N GLY A 116 -2.00 -18.62 -14.42
CA GLY A 116 -1.68 -19.83 -13.67
C GLY A 116 -1.38 -19.62 -12.18
N THR A 117 -1.49 -18.39 -11.66
CA THR A 117 -1.24 -18.09 -10.25
C THR A 117 -2.36 -17.19 -9.70
N PRO A 118 -3.40 -17.75 -9.04
CA PRO A 118 -4.61 -17.01 -8.66
C PRO A 118 -4.37 -15.89 -7.64
N ASP A 119 -3.27 -15.97 -6.89
CA ASP A 119 -2.86 -15.06 -5.83
C ASP A 119 -1.73 -14.11 -6.24
N ALA A 120 -1.26 -14.14 -7.49
CA ALA A 120 -0.22 -13.23 -7.98
C ALA A 120 -0.78 -12.23 -8.99
N TYR A 121 -0.38 -10.97 -8.84
CA TYR A 121 -0.83 -9.84 -9.65
C TYR A 121 0.37 -9.02 -10.10
N GLN A 122 0.32 -8.50 -11.32
CA GLN A 122 1.41 -7.70 -11.88
C GLN A 122 0.92 -6.55 -12.74
N VAL A 123 1.73 -5.49 -12.79
CA VAL A 123 1.64 -4.41 -13.78
C VAL A 123 3.04 -4.09 -14.27
N VAL A 124 3.17 -3.83 -15.56
CA VAL A 124 4.40 -3.32 -16.16
C VAL A 124 4.19 -1.84 -16.44
N ASP A 125 4.98 -0.98 -15.80
CA ASP A 125 4.97 0.46 -15.98
C ASP A 125 6.39 1.00 -15.84
N GLU A 126 7.03 1.28 -16.98
CA GLU A 126 8.42 1.74 -17.05
C GLU A 126 8.65 3.02 -16.27
N LYS A 127 7.75 3.99 -16.42
CA LYS A 127 7.88 5.29 -15.77
C LYS A 127 7.77 5.16 -14.26
N ALA A 128 6.71 4.53 -13.78
CA ALA A 128 6.47 4.41 -12.35
C ALA A 128 7.57 3.59 -11.66
N VAL A 129 7.99 2.47 -12.26
CA VAL A 129 9.06 1.64 -11.67
C VAL A 129 10.41 2.35 -11.72
N HIS A 130 10.70 3.10 -12.79
CA HIS A 130 11.94 3.89 -12.85
C HIS A 130 11.98 4.95 -11.74
N GLU A 131 10.90 5.70 -11.55
CA GLU A 131 10.78 6.69 -10.46
C GLU A 131 10.98 6.04 -9.09
N ILE A 132 10.31 4.91 -8.81
CA ILE A 132 10.45 4.19 -7.53
C ILE A 132 11.88 3.72 -7.28
N VAL A 133 12.55 3.17 -8.31
CA VAL A 133 13.93 2.68 -8.20
C VAL A 133 14.93 3.82 -8.07
N GLU A 134 14.72 4.92 -8.79
CA GLU A 134 15.58 6.12 -8.72
C GLU A 134 15.45 6.82 -7.36
N ASP A 135 14.23 6.96 -6.84
CA ASP A 135 13.98 7.59 -5.55
C ASP A 135 14.44 6.68 -4.38
N GLY A 136 14.49 5.37 -4.59
CA GLY A 136 14.90 4.40 -3.57
C GLY A 136 13.85 4.19 -2.48
N PHE A 137 12.62 4.67 -2.67
CA PHE A 137 11.50 4.43 -1.77
C PHE A 137 10.16 4.40 -2.52
N LEU A 138 9.14 3.86 -1.86
CA LEU A 138 7.76 3.87 -2.32
C LEU A 138 6.84 4.32 -1.18
N HIS A 139 6.20 5.48 -1.40
CA HIS A 139 5.04 5.90 -0.63
C HIS A 139 3.78 5.69 -1.47
N ALA A 140 2.86 4.84 -1.02
CA ALA A 140 1.65 4.53 -1.76
C ALA A 140 0.55 3.94 -0.86
N THR A 141 -0.64 3.75 -1.39
CA THR A 141 -1.70 2.97 -0.74
C THR A 141 -1.99 1.72 -1.57
N LEU A 142 -1.85 0.54 -0.98
CA LEU A 142 -2.32 -0.71 -1.55
C LEU A 142 -3.80 -0.90 -1.24
N THR A 143 -4.60 -1.26 -2.23
CA THR A 143 -5.99 -1.69 -2.06
C THR A 143 -6.21 -3.06 -2.68
N VAL A 144 -6.76 -3.99 -1.90
CA VAL A 144 -7.09 -5.35 -2.32
C VAL A 144 -8.56 -5.62 -2.03
N LYS A 145 -9.31 -6.05 -3.05
CA LYS A 145 -10.72 -6.42 -2.90
C LYS A 145 -10.89 -7.94 -2.99
N LEU A 146 -11.35 -8.56 -1.90
CA LEU A 146 -11.66 -9.99 -1.81
C LEU A 146 -13.17 -10.15 -1.54
N GLY A 147 -13.94 -10.41 -2.59
CA GLY A 147 -15.41 -10.49 -2.48
C GLY A 147 -16.02 -9.17 -2.00
N GLU A 148 -16.74 -9.21 -0.89
CA GLU A 148 -17.38 -8.03 -0.28
C GLU A 148 -16.43 -7.23 0.63
N LYS A 149 -15.24 -7.75 0.95
CA LYS A 149 -14.26 -7.08 1.80
C LYS A 149 -13.23 -6.33 0.96
N THR A 150 -12.89 -5.12 1.40
CA THR A 150 -11.77 -4.34 0.86
C THR A 150 -10.75 -4.13 1.97
N TYR A 151 -9.51 -4.49 1.68
CA TYR A 151 -8.34 -4.27 2.52
C TYR A 151 -7.55 -3.10 1.96
N SER A 152 -7.01 -2.27 2.84
CA SER A 152 -6.18 -1.12 2.48
C SER A 152 -4.99 -1.07 3.42
N ALA A 153 -3.81 -0.79 2.88
CA ALA A 153 -2.58 -0.59 3.66
C ALA A 153 -1.77 0.56 3.08
N GLU A 154 -1.19 1.38 3.95
CA GLU A 154 -0.20 2.37 3.56
C GLU A 154 1.16 1.70 3.37
N LEU A 155 1.84 2.06 2.29
CA LEU A 155 3.16 1.57 1.94
C LEU A 155 4.13 2.72 2.18
N ASP A 156 5.12 2.47 3.05
CA ASP A 156 6.27 3.33 3.25
C ASP A 156 7.51 2.43 3.25
N ILE A 157 7.99 2.12 2.04
CA ILE A 157 9.01 1.09 1.81
C ILE A 157 10.27 1.76 1.29
N HIS A 158 11.39 1.60 1.99
CA HIS A 158 12.71 1.98 1.51
C HIS A 158 13.40 0.78 0.85
N PHE A 159 14.00 1.00 -0.32
CA PHE A 159 14.79 0.02 -1.05
C PHE A 159 16.26 0.41 -0.90
N ASP A 160 16.96 -0.14 0.10
CA ASP A 160 18.38 0.13 0.27
C ASP A 160 19.17 -0.35 -0.96
N GLU A 161 20.02 0.52 -1.51
CA GLU A 161 20.94 0.25 -2.63
C GLU A 161 22.14 -0.64 -2.23
N ASP A 162 21.99 -1.58 -1.30
CA ASP A 162 23.09 -2.38 -0.75
C ASP A 162 23.60 -3.52 -1.68
N ASP A 163 23.48 -3.34 -3.00
CA ASP A 163 24.14 -4.15 -4.02
C ASP A 163 24.95 -3.33 -5.04
N HIS A 164 25.28 -2.07 -4.73
CA HIS A 164 26.38 -1.36 -5.39
C HIS A 164 27.71 -1.67 -4.71
N ALA A 165 28.20 -2.88 -4.96
CA ALA A 165 29.61 -3.21 -4.77
C ALA A 165 30.49 -2.29 -5.65
N GLY A 166 30.94 -1.18 -5.07
CA GLY A 166 32.12 -0.44 -5.48
C GLY A 166 31.97 0.52 -6.66
N HIS A 167 31.47 1.73 -6.38
CA HIS A 167 31.90 2.91 -7.13
C HIS A 167 32.80 3.76 -6.22
N ASP A 168 34.10 3.48 -6.31
CA ASP A 168 35.18 4.28 -5.74
C ASP A 168 35.14 5.69 -6.36
N HIS A 169 34.63 6.66 -5.60
CA HIS A 169 34.78 8.06 -5.96
C HIS A 169 36.21 8.48 -5.67
N GLY A 170 37.05 8.32 -6.69
CA GLY A 170 38.41 8.83 -6.74
C GLY A 170 38.50 10.25 -6.19
N GLU A 171 39.21 10.32 -5.07
CA GLU A 171 39.72 11.47 -4.33
C GLU A 171 40.05 12.67 -5.25
N LYS A 172 39.19 13.70 -5.28
CA LYS A 172 39.58 15.03 -5.75
C LYS A 172 40.17 15.79 -4.56
N GLY A 173 41.48 15.98 -4.64
CA GLY A 173 42.36 16.37 -3.56
C GLY A 173 41.91 17.56 -2.71
N HIS A 174 42.19 17.42 -1.41
CA HIS A 174 42.33 18.52 -0.48
C HIS A 174 43.75 18.48 0.08
N ALA A 175 44.56 19.47 -0.31
CA ALA A 175 45.89 19.66 0.24
C ALA A 175 45.80 19.92 1.77
N PRO A 176 46.70 19.36 2.59
CA PRO A 176 46.66 19.54 4.03
C PRO A 176 47.04 20.97 4.42
N ALA A 177 46.13 21.66 5.10
CA ALA A 177 46.41 22.93 5.77
C ALA A 177 47.37 22.69 6.93
N ALA A 178 48.56 23.29 6.84
CA ALA A 178 49.58 23.28 7.87
C ALA A 178 49.07 23.89 9.18
N GLN A 179 49.24 23.14 10.27
CA GLN A 179 49.02 23.58 11.64
C GLN A 179 50.04 24.68 12.03
N PRO A 180 49.63 25.81 12.62
CA PRO A 180 50.56 26.70 13.29
C PRO A 180 50.91 26.19 14.69
N ALA A 181 52.17 26.47 15.04
CA ALA A 181 52.99 25.83 16.05
C ALA A 181 52.61 26.10 17.51
N ASP A 182 52.97 25.09 18.30
CA ASP A 182 53.11 25.02 19.75
C ASP A 182 53.98 26.15 20.32
N SER A 183 53.57 26.70 21.47
CA SER A 183 54.41 27.54 22.32
C SER A 183 54.10 27.29 23.79
N ALA A 184 54.91 26.48 24.47
CA ALA A 184 55.15 26.56 25.91
C ALA A 184 56.55 26.02 26.31
N ALA A 185 57.45 26.99 26.54
CA ALA A 185 58.59 27.08 27.48
C ALA A 185 59.36 25.84 28.04
N ALA A 186 60.69 25.96 27.87
CA ALA A 186 61.80 25.79 28.84
C ALA A 186 62.16 24.41 29.40
N ASP A 187 63.42 23.98 29.23
CA ASP A 187 64.49 23.97 30.26
C ASP A 187 65.71 23.14 29.77
N GLN A 188 66.78 23.09 30.57
CA GLN A 188 68.20 22.97 30.24
C GLN A 188 68.69 21.53 29.97
N ASP A 189 69.82 21.37 29.28
CA ASP A 189 71.11 21.00 29.91
C ASP A 189 72.19 20.66 28.86
N LYS A 190 73.42 20.97 29.24
CA LYS A 190 74.66 20.97 28.47
C LYS A 190 75.43 19.64 28.65
N PRO A 191 76.41 19.33 27.79
CA PRO A 191 77.73 18.95 28.32
C PRO A 191 78.85 19.96 27.97
#